data_AF-A0A5C3P2Z6-F1
#
_entry.id   AF-A0A5C3P2Z6-F1
#
_cell.length_a   1.000
_cell.length_b   1.000
_cell.length_c   1.000
_cell.angle_alpha   90.00
_cell.angle_beta   90.00
_cell.angle_gamma   90.00
#
_symmetry.space_group_name_H-M   'P 1'
#
loop_
_entity.id
_entity.type
_entity.pdbx_description
1 polymer ?
#
loop_
_entity_poly.entity_id
_entity_poly.type
_entity_poly.pdbx_seq_one_letter_code
_entity_poly.pdbx_strand_id
1 'polypeptide(L)'
;MGSDPDELPHGLVSFAAPLDTAQFVAAHRDVKALGVLKCGLDTPKAIEALALIALARPGLEVLVFEVQTWDAEIVAAISRHFKQLHRLKLVYGRGGPDENYVVNLGAELELPELHTLEMYKLPPKGGYTPEHPTHLFDNTWGSIEEEMRDLLIPWNHWCPKLRRVQLVSGYAMTRGFQGALWKMETVKRLKRIEYLDY
;
A
#
# COMPACT_ATOMS: atom_id res chain seq x y z
N MET A 1 -6.55 -25.37 4.02
CA MET A 1 -5.83 -25.67 5.28
C MET A 1 -5.66 -24.34 6.00
N GLY A 2 -6.54 -24.07 6.96
CA GLY A 2 -6.37 -22.93 7.86
C GLY A 2 -5.38 -23.37 8.93
N SER A 3 -4.23 -22.71 9.00
CA SER A 3 -3.27 -22.87 10.08
C SER A 3 -3.88 -22.30 11.37
N ASP A 4 -3.87 -23.12 12.43
CA ASP A 4 -4.38 -22.78 13.76
C ASP A 4 -3.52 -21.65 14.36
N PRO A 5 -4.11 -20.52 14.79
CA PRO A 5 -3.33 -19.37 15.28
C PRO A 5 -2.46 -19.67 16.52
N ASP A 6 -2.74 -20.76 17.24
CA ASP A 6 -1.93 -21.22 18.38
C ASP A 6 -0.64 -21.96 17.99
N GLU A 7 -0.48 -22.39 16.73
CA GLU A 7 0.74 -23.04 16.24
C GLU A 7 1.78 -22.05 15.67
N LEU A 8 1.54 -20.75 15.76
CA LEU A 8 2.41 -19.73 15.16
C LEU A 8 3.71 -19.53 15.98
N PRO A 9 4.88 -19.39 15.31
CA PRO A 9 6.16 -19.23 16.00
C PRO A 9 6.20 -18.02 16.95
N HIS A 10 6.85 -18.18 18.11
CA HIS A 10 7.00 -17.11 19.11
C HIS A 10 7.81 -15.88 18.63
N GLY A 11 8.47 -15.96 17.47
CA GLY A 11 9.21 -14.87 16.80
C GLY A 11 8.55 -14.35 15.52
N LEU A 12 7.23 -14.45 15.40
CA LEU A 12 6.51 -14.00 14.21
C LEU A 12 6.61 -12.47 14.07
N VAL A 13 7.52 -12.01 13.20
CA VAL A 13 7.72 -10.58 12.92
C VAL A 13 6.74 -10.08 11.84
N SER A 14 6.30 -10.98 10.96
CA SER A 14 5.41 -10.68 9.86
C SER A 14 4.28 -11.70 9.72
N PHE A 15 3.07 -11.24 9.41
CA PHE A 15 1.90 -12.11 9.24
C PHE A 15 0.88 -11.53 8.27
N ALA A 16 0.27 -12.36 7.42
CA ALA A 16 -0.79 -11.93 6.51
C ALA A 16 -1.95 -12.93 6.52
N ALA A 17 -3.17 -12.45 6.74
CA ALA A 17 -4.37 -13.29 6.84
C ALA A 17 -5.66 -12.48 6.59
N PRO A 18 -6.83 -13.14 6.51
CA PRO A 18 -8.12 -12.44 6.57
C PRO A 18 -8.29 -11.64 7.86
N LEU A 19 -9.22 -10.67 7.83
CA LEU A 19 -9.41 -9.66 8.88
C LEU A 19 -9.38 -10.23 10.30
N ASP A 20 -10.25 -11.19 10.61
CA ASP A 20 -10.42 -11.70 11.98
C ASP A 20 -9.10 -12.29 12.52
N THR A 21 -8.40 -13.06 11.68
CA THR A 21 -7.11 -13.65 12.05
C THR A 21 -6.01 -12.58 12.15
N ALA A 22 -5.99 -11.61 11.24
CA ALA A 22 -5.03 -10.51 11.29
C ALA A 22 -5.22 -9.64 12.54
N GLN A 23 -6.46 -9.35 12.93
CA GLN A 23 -6.79 -8.64 14.18
C GLN A 23 -6.41 -9.46 15.42
N PHE A 24 -6.69 -10.77 15.42
CA PHE A 24 -6.27 -11.65 16.50
C PHE A 24 -4.74 -11.62 16.69
N VAL A 25 -3.98 -11.75 15.59
CA VAL A 25 -2.51 -11.69 15.64
C VAL A 25 -2.04 -10.31 16.08
N ALA A 26 -2.63 -9.23 15.55
CA ALA A 26 -2.31 -7.87 15.97
C ALA A 26 -2.58 -7.65 17.47
N ALA A 27 -3.61 -8.25 18.06
CA ALA A 27 -3.87 -8.14 19.49
C ALA A 27 -2.84 -8.92 20.35
N HIS A 28 -2.43 -10.10 19.91
CA HIS A 28 -1.72 -11.06 20.77
C HIS A 28 -0.22 -11.25 20.47
N ARG A 29 0.29 -10.73 19.34
CA ARG A 29 1.69 -10.90 18.91
C ARG A 29 2.32 -9.58 18.48
N ASP A 30 3.56 -9.30 18.87
CA ASP A 30 4.28 -8.05 18.54
C ASP A 30 4.82 -8.05 17.09
N VAL A 31 3.90 -8.17 16.13
CA VAL A 31 4.23 -8.13 14.70
C VAL A 31 4.59 -6.71 14.26
N LYS A 32 5.62 -6.60 13.42
CA LYS A 32 6.03 -5.34 12.75
C LYS A 32 5.45 -5.19 11.36
N ALA A 33 5.07 -6.30 10.73
CA ALA A 33 4.46 -6.35 9.42
C ALA A 33 3.13 -7.12 9.45
N LEU A 34 2.06 -6.49 9.01
CA LEU A 34 0.73 -7.09 8.98
C LEU A 34 0.07 -6.94 7.61
N GLY A 35 -0.48 -8.04 7.12
CA GLY A 35 -1.28 -8.12 5.91
C GLY A 35 -2.72 -8.49 6.22
N VAL A 36 -3.67 -7.71 5.73
CA VAL A 36 -5.12 -7.89 5.92
C VAL A 36 -5.73 -8.17 4.55
N LEU A 37 -5.97 -9.45 4.26
CA LEU A 37 -6.20 -9.98 2.91
C LEU A 37 -7.64 -10.39 2.66
N LYS A 38 -8.09 -10.29 1.40
CA LYS A 38 -9.40 -10.81 0.96
C LYS A 38 -10.58 -10.32 1.81
N CYS A 39 -10.48 -9.11 2.37
CA CYS A 39 -11.37 -8.73 3.45
C CYS A 39 -12.79 -8.43 2.97
N GLY A 40 -12.99 -8.14 1.67
CA GLY A 40 -14.32 -7.88 1.10
C GLY A 40 -15.08 -6.78 1.85
N LEU A 41 -14.36 -5.90 2.56
CA LEU A 41 -14.94 -4.91 3.45
C LEU A 41 -15.47 -3.73 2.64
N ASP A 42 -16.60 -3.22 3.08
CA ASP A 42 -17.02 -1.86 2.78
C ASP A 42 -16.14 -0.85 3.54
N THR A 43 -16.19 0.41 3.10
CA THR A 43 -15.36 1.49 3.67
C THR A 43 -15.50 1.62 5.20
N PRO A 44 -16.73 1.64 5.79
CA PRO A 44 -16.87 1.80 7.24
C PRO A 44 -16.18 0.69 8.03
N LYS A 45 -16.34 -0.58 7.63
CA LYS A 45 -15.69 -1.71 8.30
C LYS A 45 -14.19 -1.72 8.09
N ALA A 46 -13.71 -1.28 6.92
CA ALA A 46 -12.29 -1.12 6.67
C ALA A 46 -11.67 -0.09 7.62
N ILE A 47 -12.32 1.05 7.83
CA ILE A 47 -11.86 2.10 8.74
C ILE A 47 -11.87 1.62 10.20
N GLU A 48 -12.95 0.94 10.62
CA GLU A 48 -13.04 0.34 11.96
C GLU A 48 -11.93 -0.68 12.20
N ALA A 49 -11.68 -1.57 11.22
CA ALA A 49 -10.61 -2.55 11.27
C ALA A 49 -9.23 -1.90 11.43
N LEU A 50 -8.94 -0.85 10.66
CA LEU A 50 -7.69 -0.10 10.75
C LEU A 50 -7.51 0.54 12.13
N ALA A 51 -8.57 1.11 12.71
CA ALA A 51 -8.52 1.70 14.05
C ALA A 51 -8.21 0.65 15.13
N LEU A 52 -8.84 -0.54 15.06
CA LEU A 52 -8.58 -1.64 15.99
C LEU A 52 -7.16 -2.18 15.88
N ILE A 53 -6.66 -2.34 14.64
CA ILE A 53 -5.28 -2.78 14.41
C ILE A 53 -4.30 -1.74 14.95
N ALA A 54 -4.53 -0.46 14.70
CA ALA A 54 -3.67 0.62 15.19
C ALA A 54 -3.65 0.72 16.72
N LEU A 55 -4.79 0.50 17.38
CA LEU A 55 -4.87 0.46 18.83
C LEU A 55 -4.02 -0.68 19.41
N ALA A 56 -4.05 -1.84 18.77
CA ALA A 56 -3.26 -3.01 19.19
C ALA A 56 -1.77 -2.87 18.82
N ARG A 57 -1.46 -2.30 17.64
CA ARG A 57 -0.11 -2.20 17.06
C ARG A 57 0.16 -0.80 16.51
N PRO A 58 0.39 0.19 17.39
CA PRO A 58 0.67 1.57 16.97
C PRO A 58 2.04 1.71 16.27
N GLY A 59 2.98 0.80 16.53
CA GLY A 59 4.32 0.78 15.94
C GLY A 59 4.47 -0.14 14.74
N LEU A 60 3.40 -0.33 13.97
CA LEU A 60 3.43 -1.16 12.76
C LEU A 60 4.27 -0.46 11.68
N GLU A 61 5.21 -1.19 11.08
CA GLU A 61 6.14 -0.67 10.08
C GLU A 61 5.74 -1.03 8.65
N VAL A 62 5.06 -2.17 8.47
CA VAL A 62 4.57 -2.63 7.17
C VAL A 62 3.08 -2.95 7.27
N LEU A 63 2.28 -2.31 6.42
CA LEU A 63 0.87 -2.60 6.27
C LEU A 63 0.59 -3.02 4.83
N VAL A 64 -0.03 -4.18 4.67
CA VAL A 64 -0.70 -4.55 3.42
C VAL A 64 -2.19 -4.66 3.67
N PHE A 65 -2.98 -3.97 2.88
CA PHE A 65 -4.42 -3.86 3.07
C PHE A 65 -5.13 -4.03 1.72
N GLU A 66 -6.00 -5.02 1.64
CA GLU A 66 -6.83 -5.29 0.45
C GLU A 66 -8.27 -4.85 0.69
N VAL A 67 -8.81 -4.04 -0.23
CA VAL A 67 -10.18 -3.53 -0.17
C VAL A 67 -10.94 -3.81 -1.47
N GLN A 68 -12.26 -3.94 -1.39
CA GLN A 68 -13.05 -4.25 -2.58
C GLN A 68 -13.15 -3.05 -3.53
N THR A 69 -13.36 -1.87 -2.96
CA THR A 69 -13.53 -0.61 -3.69
C THR A 69 -12.54 0.39 -3.12
N TRP A 70 -11.88 1.13 -4.02
CA TRP A 70 -11.06 2.27 -3.63
C TRP A 70 -11.91 3.33 -2.95
N ASP A 71 -11.35 3.93 -1.90
CA ASP A 71 -11.94 5.03 -1.15
C ASP A 71 -10.83 5.86 -0.49
N ALA A 72 -10.87 7.18 -0.67
CA ALA A 72 -9.91 8.11 -0.08
C ALA A 72 -9.96 8.08 1.46
N GLU A 73 -11.11 7.80 2.07
CA GLU A 73 -11.24 7.72 3.53
C GLU A 73 -10.38 6.62 4.13
N ILE A 74 -10.11 5.55 3.37
CA ILE A 74 -9.24 4.45 3.81
C ILE A 74 -7.79 4.91 3.88
N VAL A 75 -7.34 5.68 2.87
CA VAL A 75 -6.00 6.28 2.87
C VAL A 75 -5.88 7.26 4.05
N ALA A 76 -6.86 8.14 4.23
CA ALA A 76 -6.88 9.07 5.36
C ALA A 76 -6.85 8.36 6.73
N ALA A 77 -7.59 7.25 6.88
CA ALA A 77 -7.57 6.43 8.08
C ALA A 77 -6.18 5.82 8.32
N ILE A 78 -5.54 5.27 7.29
CA ILE A 78 -4.17 4.71 7.39
C ILE A 78 -3.19 5.81 7.82
N SER A 79 -3.20 6.94 7.13
CA SER A 79 -2.34 8.10 7.40
C SER A 79 -2.49 8.63 8.83
N ARG A 80 -3.72 8.64 9.35
CA ARG A 80 -4.02 9.09 10.72
C ARG A 80 -3.47 8.13 11.78
N HIS A 81 -3.50 6.83 11.51
CA HIS A 81 -3.27 5.81 12.53
C HIS A 81 -1.84 5.24 12.55
N PHE A 82 -1.13 5.18 11.42
CA PHE A 82 0.12 4.42 11.32
C PHE A 82 1.32 5.28 10.92
N LYS A 83 1.73 6.19 11.82
CA LYS A 83 2.82 7.16 11.55
C LYS A 83 4.22 6.55 11.40
N GLN A 84 4.41 5.29 11.79
CA GLN A 84 5.68 4.57 11.70
C GLN A 84 5.79 3.67 10.46
N LEU A 85 4.83 3.74 9.52
CA LEU A 85 4.90 2.92 8.31
C LEU A 85 6.11 3.26 7.46
N HIS A 86 6.96 2.25 7.26
CA HIS A 86 8.01 2.20 6.26
C HIS A 86 7.48 1.72 4.91
N ARG A 87 6.47 0.85 4.91
CA ARG A 87 5.87 0.31 3.70
C ARG A 87 4.36 0.22 3.82
N LEU A 88 3.68 0.80 2.84
CA LEU A 88 2.24 0.70 2.66
C LEU A 88 1.95 0.05 1.31
N LYS A 89 1.15 -1.02 1.34
CA LYS A 89 0.55 -1.59 0.15
C LYS A 89 -0.97 -1.59 0.30
N LEU A 90 -1.64 -0.73 -0.46
CA LEU A 90 -3.10 -0.64 -0.53
C LEU A 90 -3.56 -1.11 -1.90
N VAL A 91 -4.34 -2.18 -1.93
CA VAL A 91 -4.72 -2.83 -3.17
C VAL A 91 -6.24 -2.90 -3.25
N TYR A 92 -6.81 -2.47 -4.36
CA TYR A 92 -8.27 -2.32 -4.50
C TYR A 92 -8.83 -3.02 -5.74
N GLY A 93 -10.06 -3.52 -5.65
CA GLY A 93 -10.72 -4.25 -6.74
C GLY A 93 -11.41 -3.35 -7.78
N ARG A 94 -12.02 -2.24 -7.34
CA ARG A 94 -12.83 -1.33 -8.17
C ARG A 94 -12.56 0.13 -7.85
N GLY A 95 -12.93 1.00 -8.78
CA GLY A 95 -12.62 2.44 -8.70
C GLY A 95 -11.12 2.70 -8.87
N GLY A 96 -10.68 3.84 -8.36
CA GLY A 96 -9.31 4.31 -8.33
C GLY A 96 -9.29 5.81 -8.03
N PRO A 97 -8.16 6.34 -7.56
CA PRO A 97 -7.99 7.78 -7.39
C PRO A 97 -8.04 8.47 -8.75
N ASP A 98 -8.51 9.72 -8.77
CA ASP A 98 -8.32 10.59 -9.93
C ASP A 98 -6.96 11.31 -9.86
N GLU A 99 -6.62 12.04 -10.93
CA GLU A 99 -5.36 12.78 -11.02
C GLU A 99 -5.23 13.82 -9.90
N ASN A 100 -6.29 14.58 -9.63
CA ASN A 100 -6.30 15.61 -8.60
C ASN A 100 -5.98 15.03 -7.21
N TYR A 101 -6.54 13.87 -6.90
CA TYR A 101 -6.26 13.15 -5.68
C TYR A 101 -4.79 12.72 -5.62
N VAL A 102 -4.25 12.10 -6.69
CA VAL A 102 -2.85 11.65 -6.73
C VAL A 102 -1.87 12.83 -6.62
N VAL A 103 -2.15 13.98 -7.23
CA VAL A 103 -1.33 15.18 -7.08
C VAL A 103 -1.21 15.59 -5.60
N ASN A 104 -2.32 15.49 -4.84
CA ASN A 104 -2.38 15.89 -3.43
C ASN A 104 -2.05 14.76 -2.44
N LEU A 105 -1.96 13.51 -2.91
CA LEU A 105 -1.81 12.34 -2.06
C LEU A 105 -0.55 12.37 -1.18
N GLY A 106 0.54 12.96 -1.65
CA GLY A 106 1.73 13.16 -0.82
C GLY A 106 1.42 13.92 0.47
N ALA A 107 0.60 14.97 0.40
CA ALA A 107 0.18 15.77 1.55
C ALA A 107 -0.83 15.01 2.42
N GLU A 108 -1.74 14.23 1.81
CA GLU A 108 -2.71 13.41 2.55
C GLU A 108 -2.08 12.23 3.30
N LEU A 109 -0.97 11.68 2.79
CA LEU A 109 -0.25 10.61 3.46
C LEU A 109 0.39 11.10 4.76
N GLU A 110 1.20 12.16 4.68
CA GLU A 110 1.94 12.69 5.84
C GLU A 110 2.56 11.56 6.70
N LEU A 111 3.21 10.62 6.00
CA LEU A 111 3.92 9.46 6.57
C LEU A 111 5.42 9.71 6.39
N PRO A 112 6.08 10.40 7.34
CA PRO A 112 7.47 10.85 7.16
C PRO A 112 8.46 9.69 7.04
N GLU A 113 8.11 8.53 7.60
CA GLU A 113 8.91 7.31 7.60
C GLU A 113 8.66 6.41 6.37
N LEU A 114 7.72 6.77 5.49
CA LEU A 114 7.32 5.93 4.36
C LEU A 114 8.43 5.85 3.30
N HIS A 115 8.90 4.63 3.03
CA HIS A 115 9.88 4.32 2.00
C HIS A 115 9.24 3.71 0.75
N THR A 116 8.18 2.93 0.92
CA THR A 116 7.51 2.24 -0.19
C THR A 116 6.01 2.45 -0.14
N LEU A 117 5.44 2.97 -1.23
CA LEU A 117 4.00 3.02 -1.47
C LEU A 117 3.65 2.14 -2.67
N GLU A 118 2.82 1.14 -2.46
CA GLU A 118 2.17 0.36 -3.51
C GLU A 118 0.66 0.61 -3.42
N MET A 119 0.09 1.45 -4.28
CA MET A 119 -1.34 1.78 -4.28
C MET A 119 -1.93 1.59 -5.68
N TYR A 120 -2.48 0.42 -5.97
CA TYR A 120 -2.96 0.12 -7.32
C TYR A 120 -4.16 -0.84 -7.33
N LYS A 121 -4.88 -0.81 -8.44
CA LYS A 121 -5.98 -1.72 -8.72
C LYS A 121 -5.48 -3.13 -9.02
N LEU A 122 -6.10 -4.15 -8.44
CA LEU A 122 -5.82 -5.54 -8.80
C LEU A 122 -6.16 -5.78 -10.27
N PRO A 123 -5.25 -6.43 -11.02
CA PRO A 123 -5.58 -6.92 -12.34
C PRO A 123 -6.79 -7.88 -12.27
N PRO A 124 -7.71 -7.81 -13.25
CA PRO A 124 -8.89 -8.65 -13.26
C PRO A 124 -8.54 -10.15 -13.28
N LYS A 125 -9.45 -10.97 -12.72
CA LYS A 125 -9.38 -12.45 -12.69
C LYS A 125 -8.23 -13.07 -11.89
N GLY A 126 -7.70 -12.37 -10.86
CA GLY A 126 -6.64 -12.91 -10.01
C GLY A 126 -5.31 -13.13 -10.76
N GLY A 127 -5.16 -12.48 -11.92
CA GLY A 127 -3.91 -12.45 -12.62
C GLY A 127 -2.87 -11.70 -11.79
N TYR A 128 -1.74 -12.35 -11.50
CA TYR A 128 -0.52 -11.66 -11.07
C TYR A 128 0.20 -10.99 -12.26
N THR A 129 -0.48 -10.91 -13.40
CA THR A 129 -0.03 -10.26 -14.62
C THR A 129 -0.39 -8.79 -14.52
N PRO A 130 0.62 -7.90 -14.48
CA PRO A 130 0.39 -6.48 -14.33
C PRO A 130 -0.07 -5.82 -15.63
N GLU A 131 -0.73 -4.67 -15.48
CA GLU A 131 -1.17 -3.80 -16.56
C GLU A 131 -0.10 -2.76 -16.88
N HIS A 132 0.17 -2.56 -18.16
CA HIS A 132 1.20 -1.66 -18.69
C HIS A 132 0.57 -0.59 -19.59
N PRO A 133 -0.20 0.36 -19.03
CA PRO A 133 -0.80 1.41 -19.84
C PRO A 133 0.27 2.39 -20.33
N THR A 134 -0.02 3.11 -21.42
CA THR A 134 0.87 4.13 -21.98
C THR A 134 0.86 5.43 -21.19
N HIS A 135 -0.18 5.62 -20.37
CA HIS A 135 -0.51 6.81 -19.58
C HIS A 135 -1.30 6.39 -18.33
N LEU A 136 -1.22 7.14 -17.25
CA LEU A 136 -1.92 6.87 -16.00
C LEU A 136 -3.31 7.52 -15.97
N PHE A 137 -3.41 8.80 -16.32
CA PHE A 137 -4.64 9.60 -16.30
C PHE A 137 -4.89 10.31 -17.63
N ASP A 138 -3.87 10.96 -18.19
CA ASP A 138 -4.02 11.80 -19.38
C ASP A 138 -3.10 11.34 -20.54
N ASN A 139 -3.65 11.25 -21.74
CA ASN A 139 -2.91 10.86 -22.94
C ASN A 139 -2.13 12.00 -23.61
N THR A 140 -2.23 13.23 -23.09
CA THR A 140 -1.47 14.39 -23.59
C THR A 140 0.02 14.31 -23.23
N TRP A 141 0.40 13.52 -22.23
CA TRP A 141 1.79 13.29 -21.83
C TRP A 141 2.57 12.50 -22.90
N GLY A 142 3.88 12.75 -23.00
CA GLY A 142 4.75 12.06 -23.95
C GLY A 142 4.98 10.58 -23.58
N SER A 143 4.90 10.24 -22.29
CA SER A 143 4.96 8.86 -21.80
C SER A 143 4.45 8.74 -20.36
N ILE A 144 4.05 7.53 -19.94
CA ILE A 144 3.74 7.24 -18.53
C ILE A 144 4.90 7.54 -17.57
N GLU A 145 6.15 7.40 -18.00
CA GLU A 145 7.29 7.74 -17.14
C GLU A 145 7.35 9.23 -16.83
N GLU A 146 7.10 10.07 -17.84
CA GLU A 146 7.06 11.52 -17.70
C GLU A 146 5.94 11.94 -16.76
N GLU A 147 4.72 11.44 -17.01
CA GLU A 147 3.54 11.70 -16.19
C GLU A 147 3.76 11.27 -14.73
N MET A 148 4.18 10.02 -14.49
CA MET A 148 4.43 9.52 -13.14
C MET A 148 5.56 10.29 -12.44
N ARG A 149 6.60 10.72 -13.16
CA ARG A 149 7.70 11.50 -12.57
C ARG A 149 7.18 12.84 -12.07
N ASP A 150 6.41 13.55 -12.89
CA ASP A 150 5.92 14.89 -12.58
C ASP A 150 4.90 14.87 -11.43
N LEU A 151 4.04 13.84 -11.37
CA LEU A 151 3.13 13.61 -10.24
C LEU A 151 3.86 13.42 -8.90
N LEU A 152 5.05 12.78 -8.90
CA LEU A 152 5.77 12.42 -7.68
C LEU A 152 6.78 13.47 -7.19
N ILE A 153 7.15 14.45 -8.02
CA ILE A 153 8.06 15.52 -7.60
C ILE A 153 7.53 16.27 -6.36
N PRO A 154 6.26 16.71 -6.31
CA PRO A 154 5.70 17.41 -5.15
C PRO A 154 5.71 16.58 -3.85
N TRP A 155 5.59 15.25 -3.97
CA TRP A 155 5.53 14.35 -2.82
C TRP A 155 6.84 14.31 -2.03
N ASN A 156 7.96 14.72 -2.65
CA ASN A 156 9.26 14.79 -1.99
C ASN A 156 9.28 15.67 -0.74
N HIS A 157 8.38 16.66 -0.68
CA HIS A 157 8.23 17.54 0.47
C HIS A 157 7.62 16.81 1.67
N TRP A 158 6.54 16.07 1.44
CA TRP A 158 5.75 15.42 2.50
C TRP A 158 6.26 14.03 2.88
N CYS A 159 6.83 13.31 1.92
CA CYS A 159 7.36 11.95 2.08
C CYS A 159 8.85 11.90 1.67
N PRO A 160 9.77 12.51 2.44
CA PRO A 160 11.17 12.66 2.06
C PRO A 160 11.94 11.33 1.98
N LYS A 161 11.50 10.33 2.76
CA LYS A 161 12.06 8.98 2.80
C LYS A 161 11.52 8.06 1.70
N LEU A 162 10.51 8.48 0.94
CA LEU A 162 9.91 7.67 -0.12
C LEU A 162 10.96 7.31 -1.17
N ARG A 163 11.09 6.03 -1.52
CA ARG A 163 12.07 5.49 -2.49
C ARG A 163 11.42 4.66 -3.59
N ARG A 164 10.23 4.13 -3.35
CA ARG A 164 9.49 3.33 -4.31
C ARG A 164 8.02 3.70 -4.29
N VAL A 165 7.45 4.00 -5.46
CA VAL A 165 6.03 4.29 -5.62
C VAL A 165 5.47 3.48 -6.78
N GLN A 166 4.34 2.84 -6.57
CA GLN A 166 3.65 2.06 -7.59
C GLN A 166 2.16 2.41 -7.57
N LEU A 167 1.71 3.20 -8.55
CA LEU A 167 0.31 3.63 -8.70
C LEU A 167 -0.49 2.76 -9.68
N VAL A 168 0.22 1.98 -10.50
CA VAL A 168 -0.34 1.02 -11.45
C VAL A 168 0.42 -0.31 -11.33
N SER A 169 -0.23 -1.42 -11.65
CA SER A 169 0.35 -2.75 -11.41
C SER A 169 1.64 -3.02 -12.21
N GLY A 170 1.85 -2.40 -13.38
CA GLY A 170 3.00 -2.68 -14.25
C GLY A 170 4.19 -1.74 -14.15
N TYR A 171 4.11 -0.65 -13.39
CA TYR A 171 5.20 0.32 -13.30
C TYR A 171 5.43 0.77 -11.87
N ALA A 172 6.70 0.84 -11.48
CA ALA A 172 7.10 1.43 -10.21
C ALA A 172 8.14 2.51 -10.46
N MET A 173 7.98 3.66 -9.82
CA MET A 173 8.98 4.71 -9.79
C MET A 173 9.91 4.46 -8.62
N THR A 174 11.22 4.47 -8.87
CA THR A 174 12.25 4.28 -7.84
C THR A 174 13.28 5.40 -7.83
N ARG A 175 13.87 5.64 -6.65
CA ARG A 175 15.02 6.52 -6.48
C ARG A 175 15.93 6.00 -5.38
N GLY A 176 17.24 6.24 -5.49
CA GLY A 176 18.23 5.72 -4.55
C GLY A 176 18.30 6.46 -3.21
N PHE A 177 18.01 7.77 -3.20
CA PHE A 177 18.12 8.62 -2.02
C PHE A 177 17.20 9.86 -2.15
N GLN A 178 17.10 10.65 -1.08
CA GLN A 178 16.27 11.85 -1.05
C GLN A 178 16.81 12.90 -2.05
N GLY A 179 15.95 13.39 -2.93
CA GLY A 179 16.33 14.35 -3.98
C GLY A 179 16.96 13.73 -5.23
N ALA A 180 17.19 12.40 -5.25
CA ALA A 180 17.56 11.71 -6.48
C ALA A 180 16.40 11.72 -7.50
N LEU A 181 16.74 11.67 -8.78
CA LEU A 181 15.75 11.56 -9.86
C LEU A 181 14.97 10.25 -9.77
N TRP A 182 13.66 10.35 -9.97
CA TRP A 182 12.78 9.20 -10.12
C TRP A 182 13.01 8.52 -11.47
N LYS A 183 13.16 7.20 -11.44
CA LYS A 183 13.32 6.34 -12.61
C LYS A 183 12.20 5.31 -12.64
N MET A 184 11.69 5.01 -13.82
CA MET A 184 10.66 3.98 -13.97
C MET A 184 11.29 2.57 -14.06
N GLU A 185 10.70 1.63 -13.35
CA GLU A 185 10.95 0.21 -13.44
C GLU A 185 9.69 -0.50 -13.95
N THR A 186 9.85 -1.39 -14.94
CA THR A 186 8.77 -2.26 -15.38
C THR A 186 8.60 -3.44 -14.42
N VAL A 187 7.42 -3.56 -13.83
CA VAL A 187 7.05 -4.68 -12.96
C VAL A 187 6.60 -5.83 -13.84
N LYS A 188 7.37 -6.92 -13.89
CA LYS A 188 7.04 -8.09 -14.73
C LYS A 188 6.03 -9.05 -14.09
N ARG A 189 5.98 -9.07 -12.75
CA ARG A 189 5.11 -9.95 -11.97
C ARG A 189 4.80 -9.31 -10.62
N LEU A 190 3.53 -9.35 -10.23
CA LEU A 190 3.12 -8.93 -8.90
C LEU A 190 3.56 -9.96 -7.86
N LYS A 191 4.28 -9.52 -6.82
CA LYS A 191 4.58 -10.37 -5.66
C LYS A 191 3.28 -10.75 -4.96
N ARG A 192 3.16 -12.02 -4.56
CA ARG A 192 2.07 -12.47 -3.69
C ARG A 192 2.13 -11.72 -2.38
N ILE A 193 0.97 -11.24 -1.94
CA ILE A 193 0.83 -10.40 -0.76
C ILE A 193 1.14 -11.15 0.55
N GLU A 194 1.08 -12.49 0.50
CA GLU A 194 1.44 -13.40 1.60
C GLU A 194 2.94 -13.33 1.99
N TYR A 195 3.79 -12.71 1.16
CA TYR A 195 5.22 -12.50 1.45
C TYR A 195 5.46 -11.06 1.89
N LEU A 196 5.33 -10.82 3.19
CA LEU A 196 5.72 -9.58 3.84
C LEU A 196 7.24 -9.61 4.07
N ASP A 197 7.99 -9.19 3.06
CA ASP A 197 9.42 -8.89 3.20
C ASP A 197 9.54 -7.68 4.16
N TYR A 198 10.09 -7.92 5.35
CA TYR A 198 10.45 -6.94 6.38
C TYR A 198 11.94 -6.62 6.28
#